data_AF-A0A8S2YVE4-F1
#
_entry.id   AF-A0A8S2YVE4-F1
#
_cell.length_a   1.000
_cell.length_b   1.000
_cell.length_c   1.000
_cell.angle_alpha   90.00
_cell.angle_beta   90.00
_cell.angle_gamma   90.00
#
_symmetry.space_group_name_H-M   'P 1'
#
loop_
_entity.id
_entity.type
_entity.pdbx_description
1 polymer ?
#
loop_
_entity_poly.entity_id
_entity_poly.type
_entity_poly.pdbx_seq_one_letter_code
_entity_poly.pdbx_strand_id
1 'polypeptide(L)' 'EPKEIPDESATIPSGWLEDEAPMIADPAAVQPVDWDDEIDGTWEAPRIDNPACKDIAGCGP' A
#
# COMPACT_ATOMS: atom_id res chain seq x y z
N GLU A 1 8.12 19.79 16.63
CA GLU A 1 9.10 18.83 17.16
C GLU A 1 8.71 17.44 16.68
N PRO A 2 9.66 16.57 16.28
CA PRO A 2 9.32 15.17 16.07
C PRO A 2 9.14 14.53 17.45
N LYS A 3 7.97 13.91 17.66
CA LYS A 3 7.62 13.26 18.94
C LYS A 3 8.19 11.83 19.03
N GLU A 4 8.79 11.34 17.96
CA GLU A 4 9.23 9.96 17.79
C GLU A 4 10.69 9.95 17.33
N ILE A 5 11.46 9.01 17.89
CA ILE A 5 12.87 8.76 17.57
C ILE A 5 12.93 7.36 16.95
N PRO A 6 13.55 7.17 15.77
CA PRO A 6 13.71 5.85 15.19
C PRO A 6 14.47 4.92 16.15
N ASP A 7 13.99 3.69 16.30
CA ASP A 7 14.69 2.66 17.07
C ASP A 7 15.77 2.01 16.19
N GLU A 8 17.03 2.42 16.41
CA GLU A 8 18.19 1.87 15.68
C GLU A 8 18.46 0.39 15.97
N SER A 9 17.82 -0.19 17.01
CA SER A 9 17.94 -1.61 17.34
C SER A 9 16.85 -2.48 16.71
N ALA A 10 15.80 -1.86 16.15
CA ALA A 10 14.76 -2.57 15.43
C ALA A 10 15.32 -3.16 14.13
N THR A 11 15.06 -4.44 13.90
CA THR A 11 15.44 -5.14 12.68
C THR A 11 14.19 -5.68 12.00
N ILE A 12 14.18 -5.59 10.69
CA ILE A 12 13.09 -6.11 9.87
C ILE A 12 13.09 -7.64 9.97
N PRO A 13 11.94 -8.26 10.27
CA PRO A 13 11.87 -9.71 10.47
C PRO A 13 12.18 -10.47 9.18
N SER A 14 12.72 -11.68 9.33
CA SER A 14 13.03 -12.54 8.18
C SER A 14 11.76 -12.85 7.38
N GLY A 15 11.82 -12.63 6.06
CA GLY A 15 10.68 -12.81 5.15
C GLY A 15 9.79 -11.58 4.98
N TRP A 16 10.18 -10.43 5.53
CA TRP A 16 9.54 -9.15 5.22
C TRP A 16 9.93 -8.65 3.82
N LEU A 17 8.95 -8.15 3.06
CA LEU A 17 9.19 -7.59 1.73
C LEU A 17 9.22 -6.06 1.81
N GLU A 18 10.42 -5.50 1.98
CA GLU A 18 10.66 -4.05 2.07
C GLU A 18 10.28 -3.34 0.77
N ASP A 19 10.45 -4.03 -0.37
CA ASP A 19 10.18 -3.53 -1.72
C ASP A 19 8.69 -3.50 -2.07
N GLU A 20 7.87 -4.29 -1.38
CA GLU A 20 6.44 -4.40 -1.66
C GLU A 20 5.64 -3.47 -0.76
N ALA A 21 4.69 -2.73 -1.33
CA ALA A 21 3.79 -1.92 -0.52
C ALA A 21 2.80 -2.82 0.25
N PRO A 22 2.48 -2.52 1.52
CA PRO A 22 1.48 -3.28 2.28
C PRO A 22 0.08 -3.15 1.68
N MET A 23 -0.17 -2.04 0.97
CA MET A 23 -1.41 -1.81 0.23
C MET A 23 -1.11 -1.47 -1.22
N ILE A 24 -1.76 -2.18 -2.15
CA ILE A 24 -1.66 -1.98 -3.61
C ILE A 24 -3.00 -1.50 -4.16
N ALA A 25 -2.98 -0.83 -5.31
CA ALA A 25 -4.21 -0.53 -6.04
C ALA A 25 -4.89 -1.83 -6.45
N ASP A 26 -6.21 -1.93 -6.27
CA ASP A 26 -6.98 -3.13 -6.64
C ASP A 26 -6.93 -3.34 -8.15
N PRO A 27 -6.27 -4.41 -8.65
CA PRO A 27 -6.18 -4.67 -10.07
C PRO A 27 -7.53 -5.13 -10.68
N ALA A 28 -8.50 -5.52 -9.85
CA ALA A 28 -9.85 -5.86 -10.27
C ALA A 28 -10.80 -4.65 -10.26
N ALA A 29 -10.40 -3.54 -9.63
CA ALA A 29 -11.18 -2.32 -9.69
C ALA A 29 -11.09 -1.72 -11.09
N VAL A 30 -12.25 -1.31 -11.59
CA VAL A 30 -12.38 -0.61 -12.87
C VAL A 30 -13.02 0.74 -12.62
N GLN A 31 -12.63 1.72 -13.43
CA GLN A 31 -13.27 3.03 -13.42
C GLN A 31 -14.77 2.86 -13.66
N PRO A 32 -15.63 3.45 -12.81
CA PRO A 32 -17.07 3.43 -13.02
C PRO A 32 -17.45 4.04 -14.36
N VAL A 33 -18.50 3.51 -15.01
CA VAL A 33 -18.99 4.03 -16.30
C VAL A 33 -19.48 5.48 -16.20
N ASP A 34 -19.92 5.90 -15.02
CA ASP A 34 -20.42 7.25 -14.74
C ASP A 34 -19.32 8.18 -14.22
N TRP A 35 -18.05 7.75 -14.19
CA TRP A 35 -16.94 8.61 -13.78
C TRP A 35 -16.55 9.58 -14.90
N ASP A 36 -16.37 10.85 -14.54
CA ASP A 36 -15.93 11.87 -15.48
C ASP A 36 -14.62 12.51 -15.01
N ASP A 37 -13.50 12.22 -15.70
CA ASP A 37 -12.19 12.75 -15.30
C ASP A 37 -12.09 14.29 -15.38
N GLU A 38 -12.99 14.97 -16.10
CA GLU A 38 -13.05 16.44 -16.15
C GLU A 38 -13.72 17.03 -14.90
N ILE A 39 -14.71 16.32 -14.35
CA ILE A 39 -15.52 16.78 -13.20
C ILE A 39 -15.00 16.19 -11.89
N ASP A 40 -14.78 14.87 -11.85
CA ASP A 40 -14.32 14.12 -10.68
C ASP A 40 -12.79 14.07 -10.55
N GLY A 41 -12.07 14.42 -11.63
CA GLY A 41 -10.62 14.31 -11.72
C GLY A 41 -10.16 12.88 -12.05
N THR A 42 -8.85 12.66 -12.09
CA THR A 42 -8.27 11.34 -12.41
C THR A 42 -8.79 10.27 -11.46
N TRP A 43 -9.42 9.23 -12.02
CA TRP A 43 -9.81 8.06 -11.24
C TRP A 43 -8.60 7.33 -10.64
N GLU A 44 -8.65 7.07 -9.34
CA GLU A 44 -7.70 6.23 -8.63
C GLU A 44 -8.37 4.97 -8.08
N ALA A 45 -7.79 3.82 -8.38
CA ALA A 45 -8.30 2.55 -7.88
C ALA A 45 -8.21 2.49 -6.34
N PRO A 46 -9.21 1.89 -5.68
CA PRO A 46 -9.17 1.65 -4.24
C PRO A 46 -7.95 0.81 -3.88
N ARG A 47 -7.35 1.08 -2.71
CA ARG A 47 -6.21 0.32 -2.22
C ARG A 47 -6.70 -0.91 -1.44
N ILE A 48 -6.10 -2.05 -1.71
CA ILE A 48 -6.35 -3.34 -1.06
C ILE A 48 -5.07 -3.86 -0.40
N ASP A 49 -5.21 -4.72 0.60
CA ASP A 49 -4.08 -5.42 1.20
C ASP A 49 -3.34 -6.22 0.14
N ASN A 50 -2.02 -6.06 0.08
CA ASN A 50 -1.22 -6.76 -0.90
C ASN A 50 -1.23 -8.27 -0.58
N PRO A 51 -1.75 -9.11 -1.49
CA PRO A 51 -1.84 -10.55 -1.25
C PRO A 51 -0.47 -11.19 -1.05
N ALA A 52 0.61 -10.62 -1.59
CA ALA A 52 1.97 -11.09 -1.35
C ALA A 52 2.40 -10.94 0.12
N CYS A 53 1.78 -10.02 0.85
CA CYS A 53 2.10 -9.68 2.24
C CYS A 53 1.31 -10.49 3.25
N LYS A 54 0.24 -11.14 2.81
CA LYS A 54 -0.69 -11.87 3.68
C LYS A 54 -0.08 -13.15 4.27
N ASP A 55 0.82 -13.79 3.52
CA ASP A 55 1.41 -15.09 3.88
C ASP A 55 2.84 -14.95 4.45
N ILE A 56 3.31 -13.73 4.68
CA ILE A 56 4.67 -13.43 5.17
C ILE A 56 4.67 -12.52 6.40
N ALA A 57 5.85 -12.18 6.91
CA ALA A 57 6.01 -11.36 8.11
C ALA A 57 5.47 -9.93 7.95
N GLY A 58 5.45 -9.40 6.73
CA GLY A 58 4.91 -8.09 6.41
C GLY A 58 5.56 -7.48 5.17
N CYS A 59 5.13 -6.28 4.83
CA CYS A 59 5.57 -5.55 3.65
C CYS A 59 5.69 -4.06 3.94
N GLY A 60 6.58 -3.42 3.19
CA GLY A 60 6.77 -1.96 3.18
C GLY A 60 8.05 -1.52 3.88
N PRO A 61 8.42 -0.25 3.72
CA PRO A 61 9.57 0.36 4.41
C PRO A 61 9.28 0.69 5.87
#